data_AF-A0A7R9VLX4-F1
#
_entry.id   AF-A0A7R9VLX4-F1
#
_cell.length_a   1.000
_cell.length_b   1.000
_cell.length_c   1.000
_cell.angle_alpha   90.00
_cell.angle_beta   90.00
_cell.angle_gamma   90.00
#
_symmetry.space_group_name_H-M   'P 1'
#
loop_
_entity.id
_entity.type
_entity.pdbx_description
1 polymer ?
#
loop_
_entity_poly.entity_id
_entity_poly.type
_entity_poly.pdbx_seq_one_letter_code
_entity_poly.pdbx_strand_id
1 'polypeptide(L)'
;GGGGGSGSGSGHAFVDVGLDRMAYVPEHLPVRARVTLAMGDKAAQRFVPEYSETMLAAEVVAPIVPRVQHGLYWGFSVRLASSLHDVVKGCPYKKGYDLTIGVSSRGIERSH
;
A
#
# COMPACT_ATOMS: atom_id res chain seq x y z
N GLY A 1 11.63 -25.02 -33.73
CA GLY A 1 12.56 -25.57 -32.73
C GLY A 1 13.40 -24.44 -32.17
N GLY A 2 13.51 -24.35 -30.86
CA GLY A 2 14.24 -23.30 -30.15
C GLY A 2 13.64 -23.10 -28.77
N GLY A 3 13.97 -24.00 -27.84
CA GLY A 3 13.52 -23.96 -26.45
C GLY A 3 14.51 -23.27 -25.51
N GLY A 4 14.11 -23.16 -24.24
CA GLY A 4 14.97 -22.82 -23.10
C GLY A 4 14.96 -21.32 -22.75
N GLY A 5 14.67 -20.86 -21.53
CA GLY A 5 14.59 -21.56 -20.26
C GLY A 5 13.67 -20.84 -19.28
N SER A 6 12.97 -21.64 -18.47
CA SER A 6 12.35 -21.24 -17.22
C SER A 6 13.47 -20.90 -16.24
N GLY A 7 13.80 -19.61 -16.14
CA GLY A 7 14.63 -19.10 -15.05
C GLY A 7 13.78 -18.98 -13.80
N SER A 8 13.93 -19.92 -12.87
CA SER A 8 13.46 -19.77 -11.49
C SER A 8 14.29 -18.69 -10.79
N GLY A 9 14.02 -17.42 -11.08
CA GLY A 9 14.70 -16.28 -10.49
C GLY A 9 14.18 -16.00 -9.09
N SER A 10 15.04 -16.10 -8.08
CA SER A 10 14.80 -15.65 -6.71
C SER A 10 14.61 -14.12 -6.67
N GLY A 11 13.42 -13.65 -7.03
CA GLY A 11 13.13 -12.23 -7.15
C GLY A 11 13.02 -11.57 -5.78
N HIS A 12 13.98 -10.72 -5.44
CA HIS A 12 13.90 -9.79 -4.33
C HIS A 12 13.85 -8.36 -4.89
N ALA A 13 13.46 -7.40 -4.05
CA ALA A 13 13.38 -6.00 -4.42
C ALA A 13 14.05 -5.10 -3.38
N PHE A 14 14.54 -3.96 -3.87
CA PHE A 14 15.06 -2.87 -3.05
C PHE A 14 14.14 -1.68 -3.19
N VAL A 15 13.63 -1.20 -2.07
CA VAL A 15 12.63 -0.14 -2.03
C VAL A 15 13.19 1.07 -1.32
N ASP A 16 13.09 2.23 -1.96
CA ASP A 16 13.36 3.51 -1.33
C ASP A 16 12.23 3.84 -0.36
N VAL A 17 12.58 4.04 0.91
CA VAL A 17 11.67 4.32 2.02
C VAL A 17 11.90 5.71 2.63
N GLY A 18 12.75 6.53 2.01
CA GLY A 18 13.10 7.86 2.51
C GLY A 18 13.93 7.85 3.80
N LEU A 19 14.59 6.74 4.12
CA LEU A 19 15.53 6.60 5.25
C LEU A 19 16.99 6.58 4.74
N ASP A 20 17.95 6.43 5.66
CA ASP A 20 19.39 6.39 5.35
C ASP A 20 19.80 5.14 4.55
N ARG A 21 18.95 4.12 4.52
CA ARG A 21 19.17 2.84 3.84
C ARG A 21 17.94 2.38 3.09
N MET A 22 18.17 1.68 1.99
CA MET A 22 17.13 0.98 1.24
C MET A 22 16.51 -0.14 2.07
N ALA A 23 15.25 -0.47 1.78
CA ALA A 23 14.58 -1.64 2.33
C ALA A 23 14.72 -2.83 1.39
N TYR A 24 15.17 -3.97 1.92
CA TYR A 24 15.16 -5.27 1.25
C TYR A 24 13.82 -5.97 1.48
N VAL A 25 13.23 -6.45 0.38
CA VAL A 25 12.02 -7.28 0.39
C VAL A 25 12.31 -8.59 -0.35
N PRO A 26 11.96 -9.76 0.20
CA PRO A 26 12.20 -11.06 -0.44
C PRO A 26 11.25 -11.38 -1.61
N GLU A 27 10.45 -10.41 -2.05
CA GLU A 27 9.46 -10.54 -3.11
C GLU A 27 9.87 -9.74 -4.35
N HIS A 28 9.44 -10.19 -5.52
CA HIS A 28 9.60 -9.42 -6.76
C HIS A 28 8.53 -8.33 -6.83
N LEU A 29 8.96 -7.08 -7.04
CA LEU A 29 8.07 -5.93 -7.15
C LEU A 29 8.20 -5.26 -8.52
N PRO A 30 7.10 -4.74 -9.10
CA PRO A 30 7.16 -3.92 -10.30
C PRO A 30 8.01 -2.67 -10.05
N VAL A 31 8.83 -2.31 -11.04
CA VAL A 31 9.65 -1.11 -11.00
C VAL A 31 8.76 0.14 -10.84
N ARG A 32 9.16 1.05 -9.94
CA ARG A 32 8.44 2.30 -9.60
C ARG A 32 7.05 2.09 -8.98
N ALA A 33 6.75 0.90 -8.46
CA ALA A 33 5.55 0.67 -7.66
C ALA A 33 5.65 1.38 -6.31
N ARG A 34 4.53 1.98 -5.88
CA ARG A 34 4.38 2.47 -4.50
C ARG A 34 3.83 1.33 -3.65
N VAL A 35 4.56 0.97 -2.59
CA VAL A 35 4.19 -0.11 -1.67
C VAL A 35 4.09 0.41 -0.23
N THR A 36 3.46 -0.39 0.63
CA THR A 36 3.50 -0.20 2.09
C THR A 36 4.33 -1.32 2.67
N LEU A 37 5.31 -0.97 3.51
CA LEU A 37 6.24 -1.92 4.11
C LEU A 37 6.05 -1.97 5.62
N ALA A 38 6.07 -3.17 6.19
CA ALA A 38 6.17 -3.40 7.62
C ALA A 38 7.62 -3.73 7.99
N MET A 39 8.17 -3.04 8.99
CA MET A 39 9.55 -3.22 9.47
C MET A 39 9.61 -3.63 10.96
N GLY A 40 8.45 -3.89 11.58
CA GLY A 40 8.32 -4.16 13.02
C GLY A 40 8.61 -2.94 13.89
N ASP A 41 8.69 -3.15 15.20
CA ASP A 41 8.96 -2.09 16.19
C ASP A 41 10.39 -1.54 16.11
N LYS A 42 11.31 -2.37 15.62
CA LYS A 42 12.71 -2.02 15.37
C LYS A 42 13.10 -2.56 14.01
N ALA A 43 13.53 -1.67 13.12
CA ALA A 43 13.97 -2.06 11.79
C ALA A 43 15.17 -3.01 11.90
N ALA A 44 14.96 -4.27 11.50
CA ALA A 44 16.02 -5.26 11.43
C ALA A 44 16.96 -4.93 10.27
N GLN A 45 18.23 -5.29 10.42
CA GLN A 45 19.25 -5.08 9.39
C GLN A 45 19.58 -6.39 8.69
N ARG A 46 19.82 -6.31 7.38
CA ARG A 46 20.22 -7.44 6.53
C ARG A 46 21.43 -7.05 5.70
N PHE A 47 22.52 -7.80 5.86
CA PHE A 47 23.65 -7.70 4.95
C PHE A 47 23.29 -8.34 3.60
N VAL A 48 23.53 -7.62 2.51
CA VAL A 48 23.28 -8.05 1.14
C VAL A 48 24.64 -8.21 0.44
N PRO A 49 25.16 -9.45 0.34
CA PRO A 49 26.51 -9.69 -0.16
C PRO A 49 26.75 -9.19 -1.58
N GLU A 50 25.71 -9.23 -2.43
CA GLU A 50 25.77 -8.79 -3.83
C GLU A 50 26.15 -7.32 -3.99
N TYR A 51 25.82 -6.48 -3.00
CA TYR A 51 26.14 -5.06 -2.97
C TYR A 51 27.14 -4.70 -1.87
N SER A 52 27.60 -5.69 -1.09
CA SER A 52 28.43 -5.50 0.10
C SER A 52 27.88 -4.42 1.05
N GLU A 53 26.55 -4.32 1.15
CA GLU A 53 25.85 -3.26 1.87
C GLU A 53 24.85 -3.83 2.88
N THR A 54 24.56 -3.08 3.95
CA THR A 54 23.53 -3.43 4.93
C THR A 54 22.27 -2.64 4.68
N MET A 55 21.15 -3.35 4.51
CA MET A 55 19.84 -2.78 4.21
C MET A 55 18.84 -3.04 5.34
N LEU A 56 17.69 -2.36 5.30
CA LEU A 56 16.60 -2.58 6.26
C LEU A 56 15.76 -3.78 5.80
N ALA A 57 15.54 -4.77 6.65
CA ALA A 57 14.64 -5.88 6.32
C ALA A 57 13.19 -5.43 6.47
N ALA A 58 12.36 -5.72 5.45
CA ALA A 58 10.96 -5.34 5.44
C ALA A 58 10.08 -6.37 4.72
N GLU A 59 8.79 -6.36 5.06
CA GLU A 59 7.74 -7.16 4.42
C GLU A 59 6.74 -6.24 3.70
N VAL A 60 6.28 -6.65 2.51
CA VAL A 60 5.22 -5.92 1.80
C VAL A 60 3.89 -6.26 2.43
N VAL A 61 3.15 -5.21 2.82
CA VAL A 61 1.82 -5.35 3.41
C VAL A 61 0.79 -4.56 2.62
N ALA A 62 -0.48 -4.94 2.75
CA ALA A 62 -1.55 -4.17 2.14
C ALA A 62 -1.62 -2.76 2.75
N PRO A 63 -1.91 -1.71 1.95
CA PRO A 63 -1.93 -0.31 2.43
C PRO A 63 -3.02 -0.04 3.48
N ILE A 64 -3.94 -0.97 3.70
CA ILE A 64 -4.97 -0.92 4.74
C ILE A 64 -4.44 -1.34 6.13
N VAL A 65 -3.34 -2.09 6.19
CA VAL A 65 -2.81 -2.69 7.43
C VAL A 65 -2.50 -1.65 8.51
N PRO A 66 -1.81 -0.53 8.23
CA PRO A 66 -1.53 0.50 9.25
C PRO A 66 -2.80 1.02 9.93
N ARG A 67 -3.90 1.15 9.18
CA ARG A 67 -5.18 1.59 9.71
C ARG A 67 -5.90 0.53 10.52
N VAL A 68 -6.02 -0.69 9.98
CA VAL A 68 -6.84 -1.75 10.59
C VAL A 68 -6.16 -2.39 11.79
N GLN A 69 -4.84 -2.58 11.75
CA GLN A 69 -4.12 -3.27 12.82
C GLN A 69 -3.50 -2.31 13.84
N HIS A 70 -3.11 -1.11 13.42
CA HIS A 70 -2.37 -0.17 14.29
C HIS A 70 -3.13 1.15 14.56
N GLY A 71 -4.33 1.33 13.99
CA GLY A 71 -5.11 2.56 14.19
C GLY A 71 -4.49 3.82 13.57
N LEU A 72 -3.52 3.66 12.66
CA LEU A 72 -2.80 4.78 12.05
C LEU A 72 -3.56 5.33 10.85
N TYR A 73 -3.66 6.66 10.78
CA TYR A 73 -4.07 7.32 9.54
C TYR A 73 -2.99 7.12 8.47
N TRP A 74 -3.39 6.56 7.33
CA TRP A 74 -2.46 6.18 6.24
C TRP A 74 -2.75 6.92 4.93
N GLY A 75 -3.23 8.15 5.04
CA GLY A 75 -3.64 8.96 3.89
C GLY A 75 -4.99 8.55 3.31
N PHE A 76 -5.24 8.99 2.07
CA PHE A 76 -6.44 8.71 1.31
C PHE A 76 -6.10 8.28 -0.12
N SER A 77 -7.01 7.53 -0.74
CA SER A 77 -7.02 7.31 -2.18
C SER A 77 -7.96 8.31 -2.83
N VAL A 78 -7.52 8.93 -3.93
CA VAL A 78 -8.34 9.84 -4.72
C VAL A 78 -9.05 9.05 -5.81
N ARG A 79 -10.34 9.34 -6.02
CA ARG A 79 -11.14 8.76 -7.10
C ARG A 79 -11.88 9.87 -7.84
N LEU A 80 -11.81 9.83 -9.17
CA LEU A 80 -12.59 10.69 -10.04
C LEU A 80 -13.96 10.06 -10.31
N ALA A 81 -15.00 10.89 -10.36
CA ALA A 81 -16.37 10.50 -10.67
C ALA A 81 -16.99 11.54 -11.60
N SER A 82 -17.62 11.10 -12.70
CA SER A 82 -18.24 11.99 -13.70
C SER A 82 -19.58 12.58 -13.25
N SER A 83 -20.22 11.97 -12.26
CA SER A 83 -21.51 12.41 -11.74
C SER A 83 -21.67 12.06 -10.26
N LEU A 84 -22.67 12.64 -9.61
CA LEU A 84 -23.03 12.28 -8.24
C LEU A 84 -23.47 10.80 -8.14
N HIS A 85 -24.12 10.25 -9.17
CA HIS A 85 -24.48 8.83 -9.21
C HIS A 85 -23.23 7.93 -9.14
N ASP A 86 -22.17 8.31 -9.87
CA ASP A 86 -20.91 7.57 -9.92
C ASP A 86 -20.12 7.67 -8.61
N VAL A 87 -20.34 8.72 -7.81
CA VAL A 87 -19.78 8.80 -6.46
C VAL A 87 -20.31 7.65 -5.61
N VAL A 88 -21.61 7.34 -5.66
CA VAL A 88 -22.21 6.30 -4.83
C VAL A 88 -22.00 4.90 -5.42
N LYS A 89 -22.28 4.72 -6.73
CA LYS A 89 -22.21 3.41 -7.39
C LYS A 89 -20.79 2.95 -7.71
N GLY A 90 -19.86 3.86 -7.95
CA GLY A 90 -18.44 3.57 -8.20
C GLY A 90 -17.62 3.32 -6.92
N CYS A 91 -18.25 2.83 -5.85
CA CYS A 91 -17.62 2.59 -4.56
C CYS A 91 -16.57 1.45 -4.67
N PRO A 92 -15.34 1.63 -4.13
CA PRO A 92 -14.30 0.60 -4.18
C PRO A 92 -14.52 -0.54 -3.17
N TYR A 93 -15.49 -0.41 -2.27
CA TYR A 93 -15.76 -1.40 -1.24
C TYR A 93 -16.78 -2.44 -1.71
N LYS A 94 -16.51 -3.71 -1.45
CA LYS A 94 -17.35 -4.84 -1.89
C LYS A 94 -18.82 -4.73 -1.47
N LYS A 95 -19.09 -4.10 -0.32
CA LYS A 95 -20.45 -3.90 0.22
C LYS A 95 -21.03 -2.52 -0.11
N GLY A 96 -20.33 -1.70 -0.89
CA GLY A 96 -20.68 -0.29 -1.09
C GLY A 96 -20.44 0.56 0.16
N TYR A 97 -20.93 1.79 0.11
CA TYR A 97 -21.06 2.63 1.31
C TYR A 97 -22.34 2.20 2.05
N ASP A 98 -22.20 1.74 3.28
CA ASP A 98 -23.30 1.37 4.18
C ASP A 98 -23.95 2.59 4.84
N LEU A 99 -23.19 3.69 4.98
CA LEU A 99 -23.68 4.99 5.42
C LEU A 99 -23.27 6.09 4.42
N THR A 100 -24.25 6.86 3.94
CA THR A 100 -24.02 8.06 3.12
C THR A 100 -24.65 9.27 3.81
N ILE A 101 -23.87 10.31 4.04
CA ILE A 101 -24.32 11.54 4.70
C ILE A 101 -24.30 12.69 3.68
N GLY A 102 -25.48 13.17 3.29
CA GLY A 102 -25.62 14.39 2.52
C GLY A 102 -25.64 15.62 3.42
N VAL A 103 -24.91 16.67 3.04
CA VAL A 103 -24.88 17.94 3.76
C VAL A 103 -25.49 19.01 2.87
N SER A 104 -26.46 19.76 3.41
CA SER A 104 -27.12 20.87 2.72
C SER A 104 -27.54 21.92 3.75
N SER A 105 -27.55 23.20 3.36
CA SER A 105 -28.09 24.28 4.20
C SER A 105 -29.59 24.12 4.51
N ARG A 106 -30.29 23.29 3.74
CA ARG A 106 -31.70 22.93 3.94
C ARG A 106 -31.87 21.56 4.62
N GLY A 107 -30.79 21.00 5.18
CA GLY A 107 -30.84 19.72 5.89
C GLY A 107 -31.57 19.82 7.22
N ILE A 108 -31.94 18.66 7.78
CA ILE A 108 -32.50 18.59 9.14
C ILE A 108 -31.37 18.87 10.13
N GLU A 109 -31.62 19.78 11.07
CA GLU A 109 -30.67 20.12 12.13
C GLU A 109 -30.39 18.89 12.99
N ARG A 110 -29.11 18.66 13.31
CA ARG A 110 -28.73 17.59 14.23
C ARG A 110 -28.81 18.15 15.65
N SER A 111 -29.90 17.87 16.34
CA SER A 111 -29.99 18.07 17.78
C SER A 111 -29.12 17.03 18.50
N HIS A 112 -28.46 17.46 19.58
CA HIS A 112 -27.81 16.56 20.54
C HIS A 112 -28.84 15.85 21.42
#